data_AF-A0A9P5NQP9-F1
#
_entry.id   AF-A0A9P5NQP9-F1
#
_cell.length_a   1.000
_cell.length_b   1.000
_cell.length_c   1.000
_cell.angle_alpha   90.00
_cell.angle_beta   90.00
_cell.angle_gamma   90.00
#
_symmetry.space_group_name_H-M   'P 1'
#
loop_
_entity.id
_entity.type
_entity.pdbx_description
1 polymer ?
#
loop_
_entity_poly.entity_id
_entity_poly.type
_entity_poly.pdbx_seq_one_letter_code
_entity_poly.pdbx_strand_id
1 'polypeptide(L)'
;IVSQCSPEFLFGNSKIDGLILHKGGICCDEHSNMQVNICLECVSALKKDQIPKFALANNLYQGSLPAQFHDLTWVEEMICAIYHNTAHIT
;
A
#
# COMPACT_ATOMS: atom_id res chain seq x y z
N ILE A 1 0.13 -7.29 18.72
CA ILE A 1 0.12 -7.38 17.25
C ILE A 1 -1.33 -7.56 16.85
N VAL A 2 -2.05 -6.45 16.69
CA VAL A 2 -3.48 -6.50 16.38
C VAL A 2 -3.60 -6.71 14.88
N SER A 3 -4.00 -7.92 14.50
CA SER A 3 -4.43 -8.28 13.14
C SER A 3 -5.78 -7.64 12.84
N GLN A 4 -5.82 -6.31 12.74
CA GLN A 4 -6.94 -5.64 12.11
C GLN A 4 -6.55 -5.40 10.66
N CYS A 5 -7.20 -6.14 9.76
CA CYS A 5 -7.17 -5.86 8.35
C CYS A 5 -7.73 -4.44 8.16
N SER A 6 -6.88 -3.48 7.81
CA SER A 6 -7.34 -2.11 7.55
C SER A 6 -8.44 -2.15 6.48
N PRO A 7 -9.54 -1.40 6.64
CA PRO A 7 -10.65 -1.41 5.68
C PRO A 7 -10.21 -0.94 4.28
N GLU A 8 -9.06 -0.28 4.18
CA GLU A 8 -8.45 0.13 2.92
C GLU A 8 -7.94 -1.02 2.04
N PHE A 9 -7.74 -2.22 2.60
CA PHE A 9 -7.28 -3.42 1.88
C PHE A 9 -8.39 -4.48 1.72
N LEU A 10 -9.64 -4.03 1.72
CA LEU A 10 -10.80 -4.83 1.34
C LEU A 10 -11.14 -4.53 -0.12
N PHE A 11 -11.07 -5.56 -0.96
CA PHE A 11 -11.35 -5.48 -2.38
C PHE A 11 -12.67 -6.17 -2.76
N GLY A 12 -13.24 -6.97 -1.85
CA GLY A 12 -14.48 -7.72 -2.08
C GLY A 12 -14.22 -9.14 -2.57
N ASN A 13 -13.03 -9.68 -2.30
CA ASN A 13 -12.66 -11.05 -2.64
C ASN A 13 -11.71 -11.62 -1.59
N SER A 14 -12.15 -12.69 -0.95
CA SER A 14 -11.44 -13.33 0.17
C SER A 14 -10.03 -13.82 -0.16
N LYS A 15 -9.66 -13.95 -1.45
CA LYS A 15 -8.30 -14.36 -1.86
C LYS A 15 -7.30 -13.21 -1.82
N ILE A 16 -7.76 -11.97 -1.96
CA ILE A 16 -6.89 -10.79 -1.99
C ILE A 16 -7.20 -9.78 -0.89
N ASP A 17 -8.34 -9.94 -0.20
CA ASP A 17 -8.67 -9.16 0.97
C ASP A 17 -7.59 -9.36 2.05
N GLY A 18 -7.09 -8.24 2.57
CA GLY A 18 -5.96 -8.20 3.52
C GLY A 18 -4.58 -8.22 2.89
N LEU A 19 -4.46 -8.34 1.56
CA LEU A 19 -3.20 -8.09 0.87
C LEU A 19 -3.00 -6.58 0.67
N ILE A 20 -1.78 -6.12 0.91
CA ILE A 20 -1.40 -4.73 0.66
C ILE A 20 -1.16 -4.56 -0.85
N LEU A 21 -2.24 -4.24 -1.57
CA LEU A 21 -2.25 -4.03 -3.01
C LEU A 21 -2.71 -2.61 -3.35
N HIS A 22 -2.18 -2.05 -4.44
CA HIS A 22 -2.61 -0.75 -4.93
C HIS A 22 -3.99 -0.87 -5.60
N LYS A 23 -4.99 -0.11 -5.12
CA LYS A 23 -6.39 -0.17 -5.61
C LYS A 23 -6.52 0.03 -7.13
N GLY A 24 -5.74 0.95 -7.71
CA GLY A 24 -5.77 1.20 -9.16
C GLY A 24 -5.21 0.06 -10.01
N GLY A 25 -4.56 -0.93 -9.40
CA GLY A 25 -4.10 -2.15 -10.07
C GLY A 25 -5.11 -3.28 -10.04
N ILE A 26 -6.30 -3.10 -9.43
CA ILE A 26 -7.31 -4.14 -9.32
C ILE A 26 -8.51 -3.74 -10.18
N CYS A 27 -8.88 -4.62 -11.10
CA CYS A 27 -10.04 -4.44 -11.96
C CYS A 27 -11.02 -5.59 -11.75
N CYS A 28 -12.31 -5.26 -11.70
CA CYS A 28 -13.38 -6.25 -11.71
C CYS A 28 -13.95 -6.30 -13.12
N ASP A 29 -14.03 -7.49 -13.69
CA ASP A 29 -14.67 -7.73 -14.98
C ASP A 29 -16.20 -7.87 -14.83
N GLU A 30 -16.94 -7.84 -15.94
CA GLU A 30 -18.42 -7.96 -15.97
C GLU A 30 -18.90 -9.29 -15.34
N HIS A 31 -18.06 -10.31 -15.36
CA HIS A 31 -18.31 -11.63 -14.77
C HIS A 31 -17.94 -11.75 -13.28
N SER A 32 -17.69 -10.63 -12.59
CA SER A 32 -17.20 -10.61 -11.19
C SER A 32 -15.83 -11.31 -11.00
N ASN A 33 -15.06 -11.44 -12.07
CA ASN A 33 -13.68 -11.91 -11.98
C ASN A 33 -12.78 -10.74 -11.62
N MET A 34 -11.96 -10.91 -10.57
CA MET A 34 -10.94 -9.92 -10.21
C MET A 34 -9.64 -10.19 -10.94
N GLN A 35 -9.10 -9.13 -11.54
CA GLN A 35 -7.83 -9.14 -12.24
C GLN A 35 -6.88 -8.17 -11.55
N VAL A 36 -5.62 -8.59 -11.40
CA VAL A 36 -4.55 -7.75 -10.88
C VAL A 36 -3.64 -7.36 -12.04
N ASN A 37 -3.60 -6.06 -12.33
CA ASN A 37 -2.75 -5.46 -13.34
C ASN A 37 -1.37 -5.17 -12.74
N ILE A 38 -0.35 -5.73 -13.38
CA ILE A 38 1.06 -5.56 -12.98
C ILE A 38 1.80 -4.90 -14.13
N CYS A 39 2.51 -3.80 -13.85
CA CYS A 39 3.32 -3.13 -14.88
C CYS A 39 4.50 -4.00 -15.33
N LEU A 40 5.03 -3.71 -16.52
CA LEU A 40 6.13 -4.50 -17.11
C LEU A 40 7.39 -4.55 -16.23
N GLU A 41 7.68 -3.47 -15.49
CA GLU A 41 8.83 -3.42 -14.58
C GLU A 41 8.66 -4.40 -13.41
N CYS A 42 7.49 -4.38 -12.77
CA CYS A 42 7.17 -5.31 -11.68
C CYS A 42 7.16 -6.76 -12.18
N VAL A 43 6.55 -7.04 -13.34
CA VAL A 43 6.58 -8.39 -13.94
C VAL A 43 8.03 -8.83 -14.21
N SER A 44 8.87 -7.94 -14.74
CA SER A 44 10.27 -8.24 -15.06
C SER A 44 11.10 -8.57 -13.83
N ALA A 45 10.86 -7.88 -12.71
CA ALA A 45 11.50 -8.17 -11.42
C ALA A 45 11.00 -9.50 -10.83
N LEU A 46 9.68 -9.71 -10.82
CA LEU A 46 9.07 -10.94 -10.29
C LEU A 46 9.51 -12.19 -11.05
N LYS A 47 9.69 -12.11 -12.38
CA LYS A 47 10.25 -13.21 -13.19
C LYS A 47 11.69 -13.58 -12.82
N LYS A 48 12.40 -12.71 -12.09
CA LYS A 48 13.76 -12.94 -11.60
C LYS A 48 13.79 -13.28 -10.10
N ASP A 49 12.64 -13.58 -9.50
CA ASP A 49 12.46 -13.74 -8.05
C ASP A 49 12.97 -12.53 -7.24
N GLN A 50 12.84 -11.32 -7.81
CA GLN A 50 13.22 -10.07 -7.15
C GLN A 50 11.98 -9.27 -6.74
N ILE A 51 12.07 -8.62 -5.58
CA ILE A 51 11.05 -7.66 -5.14
C ILE A 51 11.17 -6.41 -6.03
N PRO A 52 10.09 -5.97 -6.72
CA PRO A 52 10.12 -4.76 -7.53
C PRO A 52 10.59 -3.54 -6.74
N LYS A 53 11.36 -2.65 -7.37
CA LYS A 53 11.97 -1.47 -6.71
C LYS A 53 10.96 -0.65 -5.90
N PHE A 54 9.78 -0.43 -6.47
CA PHE A 54 8.71 0.36 -5.86
C PHE A 54 7.60 -0.49 -5.22
N ALA A 55 7.89 -1.74 -4.87
CA ALA A 55 6.94 -2.57 -4.14
C ALA A 55 6.71 -2.00 -2.74
N LEU A 56 5.45 -2.03 -2.28
CA LEU A 56 5.09 -1.62 -0.91
C LEU A 56 5.86 -2.41 0.16
N ALA A 57 6.26 -3.66 -0.15
CA ALA A 57 7.10 -4.51 0.68
C ALA A 57 8.51 -3.93 0.96
N ASN A 58 9.02 -3.00 0.16
CA ASN A 58 10.32 -2.34 0.38
C ASN A 58 10.24 -1.20 1.40
N ASN A 59 9.44 -1.34 2.46
CA ASN A 59 9.15 -0.30 3.45
C ASN A 59 8.58 1.00 2.82
N LEU A 60 7.93 0.89 1.66
CA LEU A 60 7.31 2.02 0.96
C LEU A 60 5.85 2.24 1.35
N TYR A 61 5.30 1.35 2.20
CA TYR A 61 4.01 1.57 2.84
C TYR A 61 4.22 1.85 4.34
N GLN A 62 3.75 3.00 4.80
CA GLN A 62 3.91 3.45 6.19
C GLN A 62 2.59 3.61 6.95
N GLY A 63 1.47 3.19 6.34
CA GLY A 63 0.14 3.38 6.91
C GLY A 63 -0.53 4.67 6.45
N SER A 64 -1.64 5.00 7.11
CA SER A 64 -2.35 6.26 6.95
C SER A 64 -1.91 7.27 7.99
N LEU A 65 -1.89 8.54 7.60
CA LEU A 65 -1.62 9.65 8.51
C LEU A 65 -2.77 9.75 9.53
N PRO A 66 -2.51 9.93 10.84
CA PRO A 66 -3.56 10.12 11.84
C PRO A 66 -4.49 11.31 11.53
N ALA A 67 -5.77 11.21 11.92
CA ALA A 67 -6.81 12.23 11.68
C ALA A 67 -6.37 13.66 12.06
N GLN A 68 -5.67 13.79 13.19
CA GLN A 68 -5.18 15.07 13.72
C GLN A 68 -4.08 15.76 12.90
N PHE A 69 -3.53 15.11 11.87
CA PHE A 69 -2.50 15.66 10.99
C PHE A 69 -2.99 15.81 9.54
N HIS A 70 -4.29 15.70 9.28
CA HIS A 70 -4.84 15.86 7.92
C HIS A 70 -4.85 17.32 7.43
N ASP A 71 -4.53 18.28 8.30
CA ASP A 71 -4.33 19.70 7.99
C ASP A 71 -2.91 20.02 7.51
N LEU A 72 -1.99 19.03 7.54
CA LEU A 72 -0.64 19.20 7.05
C LEU A 72 -0.61 19.52 5.56
N THR A 73 0.29 20.42 5.19
CA THR A 73 0.67 20.61 3.80
C THR A 73 1.37 19.36 3.27
N TRP A 74 1.37 19.17 1.95
CA TRP A 74 2.04 18.03 1.31
C TRP A 74 3.53 17.91 1.71
N VAL A 75 4.21 19.05 1.94
CA VAL A 75 5.61 19.08 2.40
C VAL A 75 5.73 18.54 3.83
N GLU A 76 4.84 18.93 4.73
CA GLU A 76 4.82 18.45 6.11
C GLU A 76 4.45 16.96 6.19
N GLU A 77 3.51 16.50 5.36
CA GLU A 77 3.18 15.08 5.25
C GLU A 77 4.38 14.24 4.81
N MET A 78 5.17 14.73 3.84
CA MET A 78 6.43 14.08 3.44
C MET A 78 7.45 14.01 4.58
N ILE A 79 7.58 15.07 5.37
CA ILE A 79 8.47 15.10 6.55
C ILE A 79 7.98 14.07 7.58
N CYS A 80 6.68 14.01 7.86
CA CYS A 80 6.10 13.01 8.75
C CYS A 80 6.39 11.59 8.27
N ALA A 81 6.23 11.30 6.97
CA ALA A 81 6.55 9.99 6.39
C ALA A 81 8.04 9.61 6.56
N ILE A 82 8.97 10.55 6.30
CA ILE A 82 10.40 10.30 6.45
C ILE A 82 10.81 10.09 7.92
N TYR A 83 10.26 10.90 8.83
CA TYR A 83 10.72 10.97 10.22
C TYR A 83 9.81 10.28 11.24
N HIS A 84 8.76 9.57 10.80
CA HIS A 84 7.79 8.89 11.67
C HIS A 84 8.43 8.03 12.78
N ASN A 85 9.57 7.37 12.49
CA ASN A 85 10.28 6.51 13.46
C ASN A 85 11.30 7.26 14.35
N THR A 86 11.49 8.56 14.12
CA THR A 86 12.48 9.41 14.82
C THR A 86 11.82 10.39 15.78
N ALA A 87 10.49 10.51 15.75
CA ALA A 87 9.74 11.39 16.63
C ALA A 87 9.61 10.77 18.04
N HIS A 88 10.70 10.76 18.80
CA HIS A 88 10.61 10.75 20.26
C HIS A 88 10.09 12.12 20.70
N ILE A 89 8.77 12.27 20.72
CA ILE A 89 8.11 13.43 21.31
C ILE A 89 8.32 13.29 22.82
N THR A 90 9.12 14.19 23.40
CA THR A 90 9.37 14.30 24.85
C THR A 90 8.52 15.42 25.42
#